data_AF-A0A9E0UV74-F1
#
_entry.id   AF-A0A9E0UV74-F1
#
_cell.length_a   1.000
_cell.length_b   1.000
_cell.length_c   1.000
_cell.angle_alpha   90.00
_cell.angle_beta   90.00
_cell.angle_gamma   90.00
#
_symmetry.space_group_name_H-M   'P 1'
#
loop_
_entity.id
_entity.type
_entity.pdbx_description
1 polymer ?
#
loop_
_entity_poly.entity_id
_entity_poly.type
_entity_poly.pdbx_seq_one_letter_code
_entity_poly.pdbx_strand_id
1 'polypeptide(L)'
;MPKKLALIFLFLLAVTDVFAVNVSGDTTNGKRKAEALFIEGKTLELKNNYLGAIEDYKTALQYDKAPGIYYALGNLYYFLGKYEDALTYTKKAVDIDPNETEYLERLSSIYIGLSDYPKAAEIFEKIITVDSNYTYGLYTLARLYQEMKMPSKAITIYERITDKIGYDYEVLRKMYDIYVGFKEMDKATETLEAILKLNPFNSEIKGLLAAHYREIGRLDEAEKLYEEVFAISPKDKNIQAELIKIYFQKNDNDKGFQKFSQLLGKDSLDFYEKVQVGEVYYRLINNDKGALDITTNIFTSLNNEYPGEWIPYYYLGAIDLINQNEGAYQEKFNKAMQYGDTARQVFLLVGVSYFQKNKMQDAKTALVKGLERFPNDFDFLNLLGNIEQTLGNASNALTYYEKANEQNPEDVNNLVALAGLYETFKRYKESNAAYEKVLSIDPDNALALNNYAYYLSVRGERLDYAMKMSKKSLENNGDNASYLDTYGWILFKLGKNEEARDYILKSLKVNGNSAVVNDHLGDIYDALGDRPNAMKYWKKAYELAPDNQEFKNKISK
;
A
#
# COMPACT_ATOMS: atom_id res chain seq x y z
N MET A 1 40.86 -3.32 48.62
CA MET A 1 41.41 -3.70 49.95
C MET A 1 40.62 -2.98 51.03
N PRO A 2 40.36 -3.53 52.23
CA PRO A 2 40.59 -4.90 52.75
C PRO A 2 39.29 -5.58 53.31
N LYS A 3 39.10 -6.90 53.13
CA LYS A 3 39.25 -8.06 54.08
C LYS A 3 38.10 -8.22 55.11
N LYS A 4 37.28 -9.28 55.05
CA LYS A 4 37.42 -10.70 55.51
C LYS A 4 37.39 -10.91 57.04
N LEU A 5 36.46 -11.78 57.51
CA LEU A 5 36.57 -12.94 58.45
C LEU A 5 35.16 -13.24 59.02
N ALA A 6 34.49 -14.37 58.72
CA ALA A 6 34.67 -15.75 59.17
C ALA A 6 34.38 -15.98 60.68
N LEU A 7 33.33 -16.76 60.98
CA LEU A 7 33.31 -17.63 62.17
C LEU A 7 32.43 -18.86 61.96
N ILE A 8 33.13 -19.99 61.91
CA ILE A 8 32.67 -21.38 61.99
C ILE A 8 32.49 -21.68 63.49
N PHE A 9 31.44 -22.41 63.87
CA PHE A 9 31.47 -23.21 65.11
C PHE A 9 30.88 -24.61 64.85
N LEU A 10 31.79 -25.59 64.92
CA LEU A 10 31.53 -27.02 65.08
C LEU A 10 30.98 -27.30 66.49
N PHE A 11 30.08 -28.26 66.64
CA PHE A 11 30.09 -29.17 67.79
C PHE A 11 29.63 -30.56 67.36
N LEU A 12 30.39 -31.58 67.76
CA LEU A 12 30.22 -33.00 67.46
C LEU A 12 30.41 -33.81 68.76
N LEU A 13 29.79 -35.01 68.83
CA LEU A 13 29.83 -36.08 69.85
C LEU A 13 28.81 -35.92 71.02
N ALA A 14 28.10 -36.96 71.51
CA ALA A 14 28.29 -38.41 71.49
C ALA A 14 26.94 -39.17 71.66
N VAL A 15 26.97 -40.49 71.38
CA VAL A 15 25.87 -41.47 71.40
C VAL A 15 25.84 -42.24 72.73
N THR A 16 24.64 -42.56 73.29
CA THR A 16 24.14 -43.92 73.68
C THR A 16 22.91 -43.85 74.64
N ASP A 17 21.80 -44.49 74.19
CA ASP A 17 20.75 -45.30 74.87
C ASP A 17 20.14 -44.88 76.25
N VAL A 18 18.85 -45.06 76.62
CA VAL A 18 17.61 -45.65 76.06
C VAL A 18 16.42 -45.41 77.06
N PHE A 19 15.16 -45.42 76.58
CA PHE A 19 13.81 -45.42 77.26
C PHE A 19 13.32 -44.12 77.95
N ALA A 20 12.08 -43.65 77.83
CA ALA A 20 10.86 -44.07 77.12
C ALA A 20 9.84 -42.89 77.02
N VAL A 21 9.21 -42.78 75.84
CA VAL A 21 7.83 -42.36 75.52
C VAL A 21 7.20 -41.17 76.28
N ASN A 22 6.94 -40.07 75.55
CA ASN A 22 5.57 -39.55 75.48
C ASN A 22 5.29 -38.80 74.17
N VAL A 23 4.08 -39.06 73.65
CA VAL A 23 3.61 -38.85 72.28
C VAL A 23 3.21 -37.38 72.06
N SER A 24 4.14 -36.59 71.53
CA SER A 24 3.89 -35.36 70.76
C SER A 24 5.11 -34.89 69.93
N GLY A 25 6.13 -35.74 69.75
CA GLY A 25 7.47 -35.35 69.28
C GLY A 25 7.84 -35.67 67.82
N ASP A 26 6.95 -36.29 67.04
CA ASP A 26 7.32 -36.86 65.74
C ASP A 26 7.36 -35.82 64.60
N THR A 27 6.49 -34.82 64.63
CA THR A 27 6.43 -33.76 63.59
C THR A 27 7.62 -32.80 63.68
N THR A 28 8.09 -32.46 64.87
CA THR A 28 9.25 -31.58 65.08
C THR A 28 10.56 -32.24 64.66
N ASN A 29 10.69 -33.55 64.84
CA ASN A 29 11.87 -34.30 64.44
C ASN A 29 11.91 -34.51 62.91
N GLY A 30 10.75 -34.79 62.30
CA GLY A 30 10.59 -34.85 60.85
C GLY A 30 10.94 -33.52 60.16
N LYS A 31 10.44 -32.39 60.65
CA LYS A 31 10.75 -31.07 60.08
C LYS A 31 12.23 -30.71 60.15
N ARG A 32 12.89 -30.94 61.28
CA ARG A 32 14.35 -30.73 61.39
C ARG A 32 15.15 -31.60 60.43
N LYS A 33 14.69 -32.84 60.20
CA LYS A 33 15.31 -33.74 59.22
C LYS A 33 15.09 -33.22 57.78
N ALA A 34 13.91 -32.71 57.46
CA ALA A 34 13.63 -32.08 56.18
C ALA A 34 14.51 -30.83 55.95
N GLU A 35 14.66 -29.98 56.97
CA GLU A 35 15.52 -28.79 56.93
C GLU A 35 16.99 -29.15 56.69
N ALA A 36 17.51 -30.17 57.40
CA ALA A 36 18.88 -30.65 57.20
C ALA A 36 19.11 -31.16 55.76
N LEU A 37 18.20 -31.99 55.24
CA LEU A 37 18.24 -32.49 53.86
C LEU A 37 18.11 -31.35 52.84
N PHE A 38 17.28 -30.32 53.12
CA PHE A 38 17.17 -29.15 52.26
C PHE A 38 18.49 -28.35 52.20
N ILE A 39 19.16 -28.15 53.33
CA ILE A 39 20.46 -27.46 53.39
C ILE A 39 21.53 -28.25 52.66
N GLU A 40 21.54 -29.58 52.80
CA GLU A 40 22.45 -30.48 52.09
C GLU A 40 22.20 -30.42 50.57
N GLY A 41 20.95 -30.53 50.16
CA GLY A 41 20.54 -30.38 48.76
C GLY A 41 20.95 -29.03 48.17
N LYS A 42 20.79 -27.93 48.91
CA LYS A 42 21.28 -26.59 48.49
C LYS A 42 22.79 -26.54 48.37
N THR A 43 23.50 -27.21 49.27
CA THR A 43 24.97 -27.30 49.22
C THR A 43 25.44 -28.09 48.01
N LEU A 44 24.74 -29.17 47.65
CA LEU A 44 25.01 -29.96 46.46
C LEU A 44 24.71 -29.18 45.18
N GLU A 45 23.60 -28.43 45.15
CA GLU A 45 23.25 -27.52 44.05
C GLU A 45 24.36 -26.50 43.79
N LEU A 46 24.89 -25.84 44.84
CA LEU A 46 26.02 -24.90 44.73
C LEU A 46 27.33 -25.55 44.27
N LYS A 47 27.48 -26.86 44.48
CA LYS A 47 28.62 -27.65 43.99
C LYS A 47 28.39 -28.22 42.58
N ASN A 48 27.29 -27.84 41.92
CA ASN A 48 26.85 -28.37 40.63
C ASN A 48 26.52 -29.88 40.64
N ASN A 49 26.33 -30.50 41.81
CA ASN A 49 25.86 -31.87 41.92
C ASN A 49 24.31 -31.89 41.94
N TYR A 50 23.73 -31.70 40.76
CA TYR A 50 22.29 -31.55 40.61
C TYR A 50 21.49 -32.83 40.89
N LEU A 51 22.05 -34.01 40.59
CA LEU A 51 21.37 -35.28 40.87
C LEU A 51 21.25 -35.53 42.37
N GLY A 52 22.34 -35.32 43.12
CA GLY A 52 22.32 -35.44 44.58
C GLY A 52 21.39 -34.41 45.22
N ALA A 53 21.41 -33.16 44.72
CA ALA A 53 20.48 -32.12 45.20
C ALA A 53 19.00 -32.50 44.99
N ILE A 54 18.65 -33.07 43.83
CA ILE A 54 17.28 -33.55 43.55
C ILE A 54 16.89 -34.67 44.52
N GLU A 55 17.79 -35.62 44.79
CA GLU A 55 17.55 -36.73 45.71
C GLU A 55 17.29 -36.22 47.13
N ASP A 56 18.14 -35.32 47.63
CA ASP A 56 18.01 -34.72 48.95
C ASP A 56 16.71 -33.93 49.09
N TYR A 57 16.35 -33.11 48.11
CA TYR A 57 15.08 -32.37 48.12
C TYR A 57 13.86 -33.30 48.07
N LYS A 58 13.89 -34.36 47.24
CA LYS A 58 12.78 -35.34 47.18
C LYS A 58 12.65 -36.10 48.49
N THR A 59 13.78 -36.42 49.13
CA THR A 59 13.80 -37.06 50.44
C THR A 59 13.28 -36.10 51.51
N ALA A 60 13.66 -34.82 51.48
CA ALA A 60 13.13 -33.79 52.37
C ALA A 60 11.60 -33.68 52.27
N LEU A 61 11.04 -33.76 51.04
CA LEU A 61 9.59 -33.76 50.81
C LEU A 61 8.82 -34.95 51.42
N GLN A 62 9.50 -36.04 51.79
CA GLN A 62 8.88 -37.15 52.52
C GLN A 62 8.61 -36.79 53.98
N TYR A 63 9.38 -35.84 54.54
CA TYR A 63 9.30 -35.41 55.93
C TYR A 63 8.55 -34.07 56.11
N ASP A 64 8.70 -33.13 55.18
CA ASP A 64 7.98 -31.86 55.18
C ASP A 64 7.60 -31.41 53.76
N LYS A 65 6.34 -31.01 53.58
CA LYS A 65 5.80 -30.55 52.30
C LYS A 65 5.84 -29.02 52.20
N ALA A 66 6.94 -28.41 52.66
CA ALA A 66 7.10 -26.97 52.64
C ALA A 66 7.22 -26.43 51.20
N PRO A 67 6.62 -25.27 50.89
CA PRO A 67 6.63 -24.71 49.53
C PRO A 67 8.04 -24.40 49.04
N GLY A 68 8.96 -23.99 49.92
CA GLY A 68 10.36 -23.73 49.57
C GLY A 68 11.12 -24.95 49.03
N ILE A 69 10.78 -26.17 49.47
CA ILE A 69 11.40 -27.41 48.97
C ILE A 69 10.87 -27.74 47.57
N TYR A 70 9.55 -27.59 47.37
CA TYR A 70 8.93 -27.71 46.05
C TYR A 70 9.50 -26.68 45.06
N TYR A 71 9.67 -25.43 45.49
CA TYR A 71 10.26 -24.37 44.69
C TYR A 71 11.71 -24.66 44.32
N ALA A 72 12.54 -25.14 45.26
CA ALA A 72 13.94 -25.50 44.97
C ALA A 72 14.05 -26.62 43.92
N LEU A 73 13.21 -27.65 44.00
CA LEU A 73 13.11 -28.67 42.96
C LEU A 73 12.66 -28.09 41.62
N GLY A 74 11.61 -27.26 41.62
CA GLY A 74 11.11 -26.59 40.43
C GLY A 74 12.17 -25.73 39.73
N ASN A 75 12.91 -24.93 40.51
CA ASN A 75 14.00 -24.09 40.05
C ASN A 75 15.14 -24.91 39.43
N LEU A 76 15.52 -26.02 40.08
CA LEU A 76 16.58 -26.89 39.61
C LEU A 76 16.19 -27.64 38.33
N TYR A 77 14.97 -28.14 38.24
CA TYR A 77 14.47 -28.76 37.02
C TYR A 77 14.36 -27.76 35.86
N TYR A 78 13.95 -26.52 36.14
CA TYR A 78 13.95 -25.43 35.16
C TYR A 78 15.37 -25.16 34.64
N PHE A 79 16.35 -25.05 35.54
CA PHE A 79 17.75 -24.87 35.17
C PHE A 79 18.29 -25.99 34.28
N LEU A 80 17.83 -27.23 34.50
CA LEU A 80 18.17 -28.40 33.69
C LEU A 80 17.39 -28.50 32.36
N GLY A 81 16.53 -27.52 32.04
CA GLY A 81 15.68 -27.53 30.84
C GLY A 81 14.53 -28.54 30.88
N LYS A 82 14.26 -29.14 32.04
CA LYS A 82 13.19 -30.14 32.24
C LYS A 82 11.90 -29.43 32.66
N TYR A 83 11.28 -28.71 31.72
CA TYR A 83 10.18 -27.80 32.02
C TYR A 83 8.92 -28.49 32.59
N GLU A 84 8.61 -29.73 32.19
CA GLU A 84 7.45 -30.48 32.72
C GLU A 84 7.63 -30.91 34.19
N ASP A 85 8.84 -31.37 34.54
CA ASP A 85 9.19 -31.65 35.94
C ASP A 85 9.15 -30.35 36.74
N ALA A 86 9.76 -29.28 36.20
CA ALA A 86 9.77 -27.97 36.82
C ALA A 86 8.35 -27.45 37.10
N LEU A 87 7.44 -27.60 36.13
CA LEU A 87 6.03 -27.23 36.23
C LEU A 87 5.35 -27.98 37.38
N THR A 88 5.58 -29.29 37.46
CA THR A 88 4.98 -30.15 38.49
C THR A 88 5.34 -29.70 39.91
N TYR A 89 6.63 -29.41 40.17
CA TYR A 89 7.07 -29.01 41.51
C TYR A 89 6.76 -27.54 41.81
N THR A 90 6.96 -26.63 40.85
CA THR A 90 6.68 -25.20 41.06
C THR A 90 5.20 -24.94 41.27
N LYS A 91 4.31 -25.63 40.54
CA LYS A 91 2.86 -25.52 40.75
C LYS A 91 2.46 -25.90 42.17
N LYS A 92 3.06 -26.94 42.75
CA LYS A 92 2.82 -27.30 44.16
C LYS A 92 3.28 -26.23 45.14
N ALA A 93 4.40 -25.56 44.85
CA ALA A 93 4.85 -24.43 45.67
C ALA A 93 3.83 -23.28 45.65
N VAL A 94 3.33 -22.92 44.45
CA VAL A 94 2.28 -21.90 44.26
C VAL A 94 0.93 -22.31 44.85
N ASP A 95 0.55 -23.58 44.78
CA ASP A 95 -0.70 -24.07 45.38
C ASP A 95 -0.71 -23.93 46.92
N ILE A 96 0.48 -24.01 47.55
CA ILE A 96 0.65 -23.87 49.00
C ILE A 96 0.80 -22.39 49.40
N ASP A 97 1.57 -21.62 48.64
CA ASP A 97 1.75 -20.18 48.84
C ASP A 97 1.46 -19.41 47.53
N PRO A 98 0.19 -19.04 47.29
CA PRO A 98 -0.23 -18.50 46.00
C PRO A 98 0.16 -17.04 45.77
N ASN A 99 0.69 -16.35 46.78
CA ASN A 99 1.02 -14.93 46.71
C ASN A 99 2.54 -14.67 46.75
N GLU A 100 3.36 -15.71 46.88
CA GLU A 100 4.81 -15.58 46.81
C GLU A 100 5.27 -15.29 45.37
N THR A 101 5.75 -14.06 45.15
CA THR A 101 6.15 -13.55 43.84
C THR A 101 7.24 -14.41 43.20
N GLU A 102 8.22 -14.88 43.98
CA GLU A 102 9.33 -15.68 43.44
C GLU A 102 8.83 -17.01 42.82
N TYR A 103 7.80 -17.61 43.43
CA TYR A 103 7.20 -18.86 42.96
C TYR A 103 6.37 -18.63 41.71
N LEU A 104 5.60 -17.53 41.68
CA LEU A 104 4.81 -17.12 40.53
C LEU A 104 5.72 -16.80 39.32
N GLU A 105 6.82 -16.07 39.52
CA GLU A 105 7.78 -15.77 38.44
C GLU A 105 8.42 -17.02 37.85
N ARG A 106 8.84 -17.96 38.70
CA ARG A 106 9.38 -19.23 38.23
C ARG A 106 8.33 -20.01 37.46
N LEU A 107 7.08 -20.05 37.95
CA LEU A 107 5.98 -20.71 37.25
C LEU A 107 5.74 -20.08 35.88
N SER A 108 5.73 -18.75 35.79
CA SER A 108 5.61 -18.05 34.52
C SER A 108 6.80 -18.32 33.60
N SER A 109 8.03 -18.36 34.12
CA SER A 109 9.23 -18.67 33.33
C SER A 109 9.17 -20.07 32.75
N ILE A 110 8.62 -21.04 33.49
CA ILE A 110 8.39 -22.40 33.02
C ILE A 110 7.34 -22.41 31.89
N TYR A 111 6.22 -21.70 32.04
CA TYR A 111 5.25 -21.58 30.96
C TYR A 111 5.82 -20.92 29.71
N ILE A 112 6.70 -19.91 29.86
CA ILE A 112 7.45 -19.32 28.74
C ILE A 112 8.34 -20.37 28.07
N GLY A 113 9.09 -21.17 28.85
CA GLY A 113 9.93 -22.25 28.31
C GLY A 113 9.14 -23.35 27.59
N LEU A 114 7.87 -23.52 27.95
CA LEU A 114 6.91 -24.41 27.28
C LEU A 114 6.14 -23.73 26.13
N SER A 115 6.43 -22.46 25.84
CA SER A 115 5.70 -21.63 24.86
C SER A 115 4.20 -21.44 25.17
N ASP A 116 3.77 -21.66 26.41
CA ASP A 116 2.40 -21.39 26.89
C ASP A 116 2.29 -19.94 27.39
N TYR A 117 2.40 -19.00 26.44
CA TYR A 117 2.36 -17.56 26.72
C TYR A 117 1.07 -17.07 27.40
N PRO A 118 -0.14 -17.59 27.09
CA PRO A 118 -1.35 -17.18 27.78
C PRO A 118 -1.28 -17.40 29.30
N LYS A 119 -0.85 -18.59 29.75
CA LYS A 119 -0.73 -18.86 31.19
C LYS A 119 0.37 -18.07 31.87
N ALA A 120 1.48 -17.83 31.15
CA ALA A 120 2.52 -16.94 31.63
C ALA A 120 1.98 -15.51 31.84
N ALA A 121 1.17 -15.01 30.90
CA ALA A 121 0.58 -13.68 31.00
C ALA A 121 -0.40 -13.57 32.17
N GLU A 122 -1.27 -14.57 32.39
CA GLU A 122 -2.20 -14.62 33.54
C GLU A 122 -1.46 -14.51 34.88
N ILE A 123 -0.29 -15.15 35.00
CA ILE A 123 0.52 -15.07 36.22
C ILE A 123 1.07 -13.67 36.41
N PHE A 124 1.63 -13.05 35.37
CA PHE A 124 2.14 -11.68 35.48
C PHE A 124 1.03 -10.66 35.71
N GLU A 125 -0.16 -10.84 35.11
CA GLU A 125 -1.37 -10.05 35.43
C GLU A 125 -1.71 -10.14 36.93
N LYS A 126 -1.61 -11.33 37.53
CA LYS A 126 -1.78 -11.52 38.98
C LYS A 126 -0.70 -10.81 39.78
N ILE A 127 0.58 -10.97 39.42
CA ILE A 127 1.71 -10.32 40.12
C ILE A 127 1.52 -8.80 40.13
N ILE A 128 1.22 -8.19 38.98
CA ILE A 128 1.08 -6.72 38.87
C ILE A 128 -0.22 -6.17 39.49
N THR A 129 -1.15 -7.05 39.87
CA THR A 129 -2.34 -6.67 40.66
C THR A 129 -1.96 -6.47 42.13
N VAL A 130 -0.99 -7.25 42.63
CA VAL A 130 -0.48 -7.16 44.00
C VAL A 130 0.59 -6.07 44.12
N ASP A 131 1.58 -6.08 43.23
CA ASP A 131 2.60 -5.02 43.13
C ASP A 131 2.47 -4.29 41.80
N SER A 132 1.76 -3.16 41.83
CA SER A 132 1.48 -2.38 40.64
C SER A 132 2.72 -1.77 39.97
N ASN A 133 3.85 -1.73 40.67
CA ASN A 133 5.07 -1.10 40.21
C ASN A 133 6.17 -2.13 39.93
N TYR A 134 5.82 -3.41 39.85
CA TYR A 134 6.77 -4.47 39.60
C TYR A 134 7.33 -4.39 38.17
N THR A 135 8.43 -3.66 38.00
CA THR A 135 9.03 -3.33 36.69
C THR A 135 9.30 -4.56 35.85
N TYR A 136 9.95 -5.58 36.42
CA TYR A 136 10.25 -6.82 35.69
C TYR A 136 8.96 -7.50 35.18
N GLY A 137 7.90 -7.51 36.00
CA GLY A 137 6.60 -8.04 35.60
C GLY A 137 5.93 -7.25 34.48
N LEU A 138 6.00 -5.92 34.53
CA LEU A 138 5.45 -5.06 33.47
C LEU A 138 6.15 -5.29 32.12
N TYR A 139 7.49 -5.29 32.09
CA TYR A 139 8.24 -5.57 30.86
C TYR A 139 7.97 -6.98 30.32
N THR A 140 7.91 -7.96 31.21
CA THR A 140 7.65 -9.35 30.81
C THR A 140 6.24 -9.52 30.25
N LEU A 141 5.23 -8.93 30.90
CA LEU A 141 3.85 -8.97 30.42
C LEU A 141 3.68 -8.30 29.06
N ALA A 142 4.30 -7.12 28.86
CA ALA A 142 4.26 -6.44 27.57
C ALA A 142 4.85 -7.31 26.45
N ARG A 143 6.00 -7.95 26.70
CA ARG A 143 6.63 -8.89 25.75
C ARG A 143 5.74 -10.10 25.47
N LEU A 144 5.10 -10.67 26.49
CA LEU A 144 4.17 -11.80 26.31
C LEU A 144 3.01 -11.42 25.39
N TYR A 145 2.41 -10.23 25.57
CA TYR A 145 1.38 -9.76 24.67
C TYR A 145 1.89 -9.52 23.24
N GLN A 146 3.16 -9.13 23.05
CA GLN A 146 3.75 -9.04 21.72
C GLN A 146 3.91 -10.42 21.06
N GLU A 147 4.43 -11.42 21.78
CA GLU A 147 4.55 -12.80 21.26
C GLU A 147 3.18 -13.38 20.88
N MET A 148 2.15 -13.04 21.64
CA MET A 148 0.76 -13.42 21.36
C MET A 148 0.09 -12.58 20.26
N LYS A 149 0.80 -11.62 19.66
CA LYS A 149 0.29 -10.69 18.65
C LYS A 149 -0.95 -9.91 19.12
N MET A 150 -0.92 -9.46 20.38
CA MET A 150 -1.97 -8.65 21.02
C MET A 150 -1.50 -7.20 21.24
N PRO A 151 -1.35 -6.39 20.17
CA PRO A 151 -0.77 -5.04 20.26
C PRO A 151 -1.55 -4.10 21.17
N SER A 152 -2.88 -4.22 21.23
CA SER A 152 -3.73 -3.37 22.09
C SER A 152 -3.49 -3.62 23.59
N LYS A 153 -3.16 -4.84 23.99
CA LYS A 153 -2.82 -5.11 25.40
C LYS A 153 -1.38 -4.71 25.70
N ALA A 154 -0.46 -4.95 24.76
CA ALA A 154 0.95 -4.58 24.90
C ALA A 154 1.11 -3.06 25.08
N ILE A 155 0.41 -2.25 24.28
CA ILE A 155 0.52 -0.78 24.35
C ILE A 155 0.10 -0.22 25.70
N THR A 156 -0.99 -0.73 26.29
CA THR A 156 -1.44 -0.32 27.64
C THR A 156 -0.40 -0.60 28.72
N ILE A 157 0.34 -1.71 28.61
CA ILE A 157 1.42 -2.00 29.55
C ILE A 157 2.63 -1.08 29.30
N TYR A 158 2.98 -0.80 28.05
CA TYR A 158 4.05 0.14 27.73
C TYR A 158 3.77 1.58 28.14
N GLU A 159 2.53 2.06 27.98
CA GLU A 159 2.07 3.35 28.51
C GLU A 159 2.24 3.38 30.03
N ARG A 160 1.81 2.33 30.74
CA ARG A 160 1.99 2.23 32.20
C ARG A 160 3.46 2.20 32.63
N ILE A 161 4.34 1.52 31.88
CA ILE A 161 5.79 1.54 32.12
C ILE A 161 6.30 2.97 32.00
N THR A 162 5.93 3.66 30.92
CA THR A 162 6.34 5.04 30.65
C THR A 162 5.86 6.01 31.72
N ASP A 163 4.61 5.90 32.17
CA ASP A 163 4.01 6.76 33.20
C ASP A 163 4.66 6.60 34.59
N LYS A 164 5.15 5.40 34.90
CA LYS A 164 5.69 5.07 36.24
C LYS A 164 7.19 5.20 36.33
N ILE A 165 7.90 4.73 35.31
CA ILE A 165 9.35 4.59 35.31
C ILE A 165 10.01 5.73 34.53
N GLY A 166 9.29 6.32 33.57
CA GLY A 166 9.78 7.35 32.67
C GLY A 166 10.16 6.78 31.30
N TYR A 167 10.79 7.62 30.48
CA TYR A 167 11.15 7.28 29.11
C TYR A 167 12.28 6.25 29.04
N ASP A 168 11.96 5.10 28.46
CA ASP A 168 12.89 4.04 28.08
C ASP A 168 12.89 3.91 26.56
N TYR A 169 14.08 3.87 25.95
CA TYR A 169 14.20 3.86 24.49
C TYR A 169 13.53 2.65 23.84
N GLU A 170 13.76 1.44 24.37
CA GLU A 170 13.19 0.21 23.80
C GLU A 170 11.67 0.21 23.92
N VAL A 171 11.14 0.64 25.07
CA VAL A 171 9.69 0.79 25.29
C VAL A 171 9.10 1.77 24.28
N LEU A 172 9.69 2.96 24.14
CA LEU A 172 9.19 3.98 23.21
C LEU A 172 9.27 3.51 21.75
N ARG A 173 10.31 2.76 21.34
CA ARG A 173 10.36 2.17 19.98
C ARG A 173 9.21 1.20 19.76
N LYS A 174 8.91 0.33 20.73
CA LYS A 174 7.77 -0.59 20.63
C LYS A 174 6.43 0.15 20.60
N MET A 175 6.28 1.21 21.39
CA MET A 175 5.08 2.05 21.37
C MET A 175 4.88 2.70 20.00
N TYR A 176 5.96 3.27 19.43
CA TYR A 176 5.93 3.88 18.11
C TYR A 176 5.46 2.89 17.03
N ASP A 177 6.06 1.70 16.98
CA ASP A 177 5.69 0.66 15.99
C ASP A 177 4.20 0.29 16.11
N ILE A 178 3.68 0.17 17.34
CA ILE A 178 2.27 -0.16 17.59
C ILE A 178 1.36 1.00 17.17
N TYR A 179 1.67 2.25 17.51
CA TYR A 179 0.85 3.41 17.13
C TYR A 179 0.78 3.62 15.62
N VAL A 180 1.90 3.46 14.92
CA VAL A 180 1.92 3.48 13.44
C VAL A 180 1.03 2.38 12.87
N GLY A 181 1.08 1.17 13.44
CA GLY A 181 0.21 0.06 13.04
C GLY A 181 -1.29 0.35 13.22
N PHE A 182 -1.66 1.09 14.28
CA PHE A 182 -3.04 1.54 14.51
C PHE A 182 -3.40 2.85 13.78
N LYS A 183 -2.46 3.46 13.06
CA LYS A 183 -2.62 4.77 12.41
C LYS A 183 -2.94 5.90 13.41
N GLU A 184 -2.53 5.76 14.67
CA GLU A 184 -2.60 6.81 15.69
C GLU A 184 -1.42 7.77 15.55
N MET A 185 -1.43 8.59 14.49
CA MET A 185 -0.27 9.42 14.10
C MET A 185 0.13 10.47 15.14
N ASP A 186 -0.82 11.02 15.90
CA ASP A 186 -0.52 11.98 16.97
C ASP A 186 0.32 11.33 18.08
N LYS A 187 -0.07 10.14 18.56
CA LYS A 187 0.68 9.40 19.57
C LYS A 187 2.01 8.86 19.04
N ALA A 188 2.07 8.46 17.77
CA ALA A 188 3.33 8.08 17.13
C ALA A 188 4.33 9.27 17.12
N THR A 189 3.83 10.48 16.84
CA THR A 189 4.59 11.73 16.87
C THR A 189 5.09 12.04 18.28
N GLU A 190 4.21 12.01 19.29
CA GLU A 190 4.58 12.22 20.70
C GLU A 190 5.65 11.21 21.17
N THR A 191 5.54 9.96 20.72
CA THR A 191 6.51 8.91 21.05
C THR A 191 7.88 9.18 20.42
N LEU A 192 7.93 9.64 19.16
CA LEU A 192 9.17 10.05 18.50
C LEU A 192 9.79 11.29 19.17
N GLU A 193 8.99 12.27 19.58
CA GLU A 193 9.45 13.42 20.37
C GLU A 193 10.09 12.96 21.70
N ALA A 194 9.48 11.99 22.39
CA ALA A 194 10.02 11.40 23.61
C ALA A 194 11.35 10.66 23.36
N ILE A 195 11.46 9.92 22.26
CA ILE A 195 12.72 9.25 21.84
C ILE A 195 13.81 10.31 21.59
N LEU A 196 13.47 11.41 20.92
CA LEU A 196 14.42 12.47 20.60
C LEU A 196 14.87 13.23 21.86
N LYS A 197 14.04 13.31 22.91
CA LYS A 197 14.48 13.84 24.23
C LYS A 197 15.58 12.97 24.87
N LEU A 198 15.52 11.65 24.69
CA LEU A 198 16.56 10.73 25.18
C LEU A 198 17.84 10.82 24.35
N ASN A 199 17.72 11.00 23.03
CA ASN A 199 18.86 11.11 22.12
C ASN A 199 18.69 12.26 21.10
N PRO A 200 18.99 13.52 21.49
CA PRO A 200 18.74 14.70 20.66
C PRO A 200 19.56 14.79 19.38
N PHE A 201 20.61 13.96 19.23
CA PHE A 201 21.52 14.00 18.09
C PHE A 201 21.26 12.87 17.07
N ASN A 202 20.24 12.04 17.29
CA ASN A 202 19.94 10.94 16.38
C ASN A 202 19.27 11.44 15.09
N SER A 203 20.05 11.53 14.01
CA SER A 203 19.57 11.98 12.69
C SER A 203 18.46 11.11 12.10
N GLU A 204 18.46 9.80 12.36
CA GLU A 204 17.43 8.89 11.87
C GLU A 204 16.07 9.22 12.52
N ILE A 205 16.05 9.42 13.84
CA ILE A 205 14.84 9.79 14.57
C ILE A 205 14.34 11.17 14.16
N LYS A 206 15.25 12.13 13.93
CA LYS A 206 14.88 13.45 13.40
C LYS A 206 14.22 13.34 12.03
N GLY A 207 14.78 12.55 11.12
CA GLY A 207 14.21 12.33 9.79
C GLY A 207 12.83 11.67 9.85
N LEU A 208 12.65 10.67 10.72
CA LEU A 208 11.35 10.04 10.94
C LEU A 208 10.32 11.01 11.52
N LEU A 209 10.68 11.77 12.56
CA LEU A 209 9.79 12.75 13.18
C LEU A 209 9.41 13.87 12.21
N ALA A 210 10.36 14.32 11.40
CA ALA A 210 10.11 15.31 10.35
C ALA A 210 9.13 14.80 9.29
N ALA A 211 9.24 13.53 8.90
CA ALA A 211 8.27 12.89 7.99
C ALA A 211 6.86 12.88 8.60
N HIS A 212 6.73 12.50 9.87
CA HIS A 212 5.44 12.51 10.59
C HIS A 212 4.84 13.91 10.67
N TYR A 213 5.64 14.92 11.06
CA TYR A 213 5.21 16.32 11.05
C TYR A 213 4.71 16.77 9.68
N ARG A 214 5.39 16.38 8.60
CA ARG A 214 4.96 16.68 7.23
C ARG A 214 3.60 16.05 6.91
N GLU A 215 3.39 14.80 7.29
CA GLU A 215 2.12 14.08 7.05
C GLU A 215 0.93 14.69 7.79
N ILE A 216 1.14 15.18 9.02
CA ILE A 216 0.08 15.84 9.81
C ILE A 216 -0.02 17.35 9.55
N GLY A 217 0.71 17.88 8.57
CA GLY A 217 0.64 19.28 8.15
C GLY A 217 1.41 20.29 9.03
N ARG A 218 2.22 19.80 9.97
CA ARG A 218 3.13 20.61 10.82
C ARG A 218 4.43 20.92 10.06
N LEU A 219 4.30 21.68 8.98
CA LEU A 219 5.36 21.88 7.99
C LEU A 219 6.56 22.66 8.53
N ASP A 220 6.36 23.59 9.46
CA ASP A 220 7.45 24.39 10.05
C ASP A 220 8.36 23.52 10.93
N GLU A 221 7.78 22.62 11.73
CA GLU A 221 8.55 21.68 12.55
C GLU A 221 9.24 20.61 11.72
N ALA A 222 8.58 20.14 10.66
CA ALA A 222 9.18 19.23 9.68
C ALA A 222 10.40 19.87 9.01
N GLU A 223 10.27 21.12 8.53
CA GLU A 223 11.36 21.87 7.89
C GLU A 223 12.57 21.95 8.81
N LYS A 224 12.36 22.41 10.05
CA LYS A 224 13.44 22.59 11.02
C LYS A 224 14.23 21.30 11.25
N LEU A 225 13.53 20.18 11.45
CA LEU A 225 14.19 18.90 11.70
C LEU A 225 14.95 18.39 10.47
N TYR A 226 14.38 18.52 9.27
CA TYR A 226 15.10 18.14 8.06
C TYR A 226 16.28 19.06 7.77
N GLU A 227 16.22 20.35 8.10
CA GLU A 227 17.38 21.25 7.99
C GLU A 227 18.51 20.85 8.94
N GLU A 228 18.19 20.42 10.16
CA GLU A 228 19.17 19.88 11.09
C GLU A 228 19.82 18.59 10.58
N VAL A 229 19.04 17.69 9.98
CA VAL A 229 19.58 16.45 9.36
C VAL A 229 20.42 16.78 8.13
N PHE A 230 19.96 17.72 7.30
CA PHE A 230 20.66 18.20 6.12
C PHE A 230 22.02 18.80 6.46
N ALA A 231 22.13 19.55 7.57
CA ALA A 231 23.39 20.12 8.03
C ALA A 231 24.45 19.04 8.34
N ILE A 232 24.04 17.84 8.74
CA ILE A 232 24.93 16.71 9.05
C ILE A 232 25.26 15.93 7.77
N SER A 233 24.30 15.76 6.88
CA SER A 233 24.46 15.01 5.62
C SER A 233 23.96 15.81 4.42
N PRO A 234 24.71 16.84 3.98
CA PRO A 234 24.24 17.77 2.94
C PRO A 234 24.08 17.11 1.57
N LYS A 235 24.69 15.93 1.38
CA LYS A 235 24.64 15.14 0.14
C LYS A 235 23.58 14.03 0.18
N ASP A 236 22.82 13.91 1.27
CA ASP A 236 21.73 12.93 1.36
C ASP A 236 20.54 13.39 0.50
N LYS A 237 20.37 12.70 -0.62
CA LYS A 237 19.34 13.00 -1.63
C LYS A 237 17.92 12.83 -1.09
N ASN A 238 17.71 11.94 -0.12
CA ASN A 238 16.38 11.74 0.47
C ASN A 238 15.98 12.97 1.29
N ILE A 239 16.90 13.51 2.09
CA ILE A 239 16.65 14.69 2.91
C ILE A 239 16.44 15.93 2.05
N GLN A 240 17.22 16.08 0.97
CA GLN A 240 17.01 17.14 -0.01
C GLN A 240 15.61 17.08 -0.63
N ALA A 241 15.16 15.89 -1.05
CA ALA A 241 13.82 15.70 -1.61
C ALA A 241 12.70 16.02 -0.61
N GLU A 242 12.86 15.66 0.67
CA GLU A 242 11.87 15.97 1.70
C GLU A 242 11.78 17.48 2.01
N LEU A 243 12.90 18.20 2.06
CA LEU A 243 12.90 19.66 2.20
C LEU A 243 12.18 20.36 1.04
N ILE A 244 12.41 19.91 -0.20
CA ILE A 244 11.73 20.44 -1.38
C ILE A 244 10.21 20.25 -1.27
N LYS A 245 9.76 19.06 -0.86
CA LYS A 245 8.33 18.78 -0.64
C LYS A 245 7.72 19.72 0.40
N ILE A 246 8.44 20.02 1.48
CA ILE A 246 7.96 20.90 2.55
C ILE A 246 7.82 22.34 2.06
N TYR A 247 8.83 22.90 1.39
CA TYR A 247 8.75 24.26 0.85
C TYR A 247 7.57 24.43 -0.12
N PHE A 248 7.28 23.40 -0.90
CA PHE A 248 6.13 23.37 -1.80
C PHE A 248 4.80 23.31 -1.05
N GLN A 249 4.67 22.44 -0.03
CA GLN A 249 3.46 22.38 0.79
C GLN A 249 3.19 23.71 1.53
N LYS A 250 4.24 24.50 1.81
CA LYS A 250 4.15 25.85 2.38
C LYS A 250 3.84 26.94 1.35
N ASN A 251 3.78 26.62 0.06
CA ASN A 251 3.61 27.58 -1.05
C ASN A 251 4.69 28.68 -1.08
N ASP A 252 5.89 28.39 -0.57
CA ASP A 252 7.05 29.30 -0.56
C ASP A 252 7.97 28.96 -1.75
N ASN A 253 7.43 29.13 -2.96
CA ASN A 253 8.03 28.66 -4.21
C ASN A 253 9.38 29.34 -4.51
N ASP A 254 9.57 30.59 -4.08
CA ASP A 254 10.82 31.33 -4.26
C ASP A 254 11.95 30.78 -3.37
N LYS A 255 11.67 30.49 -2.09
CA LYS A 255 12.67 29.86 -1.20
C LYS A 255 12.91 28.40 -1.58
N GLY A 256 11.85 27.69 -1.98
CA GLY A 256 11.94 26.35 -2.55
C GLY A 256 12.92 26.34 -3.71
N PHE A 257 12.75 27.24 -4.69
CA PHE A 257 13.65 27.38 -5.83
C PHE A 257 15.06 27.85 -5.45
N GLN A 258 15.22 28.79 -4.50
CA GLN A 258 16.54 29.29 -4.10
C GLN A 258 17.36 28.22 -3.37
N LYS A 259 16.76 27.52 -2.41
CA LYS A 259 17.39 26.41 -1.69
C LYS A 259 17.66 25.25 -2.66
N PHE A 260 16.73 24.99 -3.57
CA PHE A 260 16.89 24.00 -4.64
C PHE A 260 18.00 24.37 -5.64
N SER A 261 18.14 25.63 -6.02
CA SER A 261 19.20 26.12 -6.92
C SER A 261 20.58 26.05 -6.26
N GLN A 262 20.66 26.26 -4.93
CA GLN A 262 21.88 26.00 -4.15
C GLN A 262 22.25 24.50 -4.14
N LEU A 263 21.25 23.60 -4.22
CA LEU A 263 21.41 22.15 -4.37
C LEU A 263 21.65 21.69 -5.82
N LEU A 264 21.61 22.59 -6.80
CA LEU A 264 21.88 22.34 -8.23
C LEU A 264 23.25 22.86 -8.68
N GLY A 265 24.05 23.42 -7.76
CA GLY A 265 25.41 23.88 -8.06
C GLY A 265 26.25 22.79 -8.74
N LYS A 266 27.22 23.20 -9.56
CA LYS A 266 28.01 22.36 -10.49
C LYS A 266 28.55 21.03 -9.92
N ASP A 267 28.69 20.91 -8.60
CA ASP A 267 29.29 19.76 -7.90
C ASP A 267 28.28 18.90 -7.09
N SER A 268 26.96 19.11 -7.27
CA SER A 268 25.93 18.55 -6.37
C SER A 268 25.04 17.46 -6.97
N LEU A 269 24.60 17.59 -8.22
CA LEU A 269 23.73 16.62 -8.92
C LEU A 269 24.20 16.40 -10.36
N ASP A 270 24.11 15.16 -10.85
CA ASP A 270 24.41 14.82 -12.26
C ASP A 270 23.26 15.21 -13.21
N PHE A 271 23.47 15.05 -14.52
CA PHE A 271 22.50 15.43 -15.55
C PHE A 271 21.12 14.77 -15.35
N TYR A 272 21.07 13.47 -15.10
CA TYR A 272 19.81 12.73 -14.99
C TYR A 272 19.08 13.07 -13.70
N GLU A 273 19.81 13.38 -12.63
CA GLU A 273 19.23 13.83 -11.36
C GLU A 273 18.57 15.20 -11.50
N LYS A 274 19.24 16.14 -12.17
CA LYS A 274 18.66 17.45 -12.52
C LYS A 274 17.41 17.30 -13.39
N VAL A 275 17.42 16.36 -14.35
CA VAL A 275 16.25 16.02 -15.17
C VAL A 275 15.11 15.53 -14.29
N GLN A 276 15.33 14.53 -13.44
CA GLN A 276 14.29 13.94 -12.58
C GLN A 276 13.55 14.99 -11.77
N VAL A 277 14.28 15.96 -11.21
CA VAL A 277 13.63 17.05 -10.49
C VAL A 277 12.83 17.95 -11.42
N GLY A 278 13.38 18.31 -12.57
CA GLY A 278 12.65 19.03 -13.62
C GLY A 278 11.33 18.34 -14.00
N GLU A 279 11.30 17.01 -14.11
CA GLU A 279 10.09 16.23 -14.42
C GLU A 279 9.04 16.30 -13.30
N VAL A 280 9.48 16.30 -12.03
CA VAL A 280 8.59 16.48 -10.88
C VAL A 280 7.89 17.83 -10.98
N TYR A 281 8.61 18.91 -11.24
CA TYR A 281 8.01 20.25 -11.41
C TYR A 281 7.14 20.33 -12.66
N TYR A 282 7.55 19.72 -13.78
CA TYR A 282 6.77 19.72 -15.02
C TYR A 282 5.36 19.12 -14.81
N ARG A 283 5.24 18.05 -14.01
CA ARG A 283 3.94 17.45 -13.66
C ARG A 283 3.04 18.36 -12.82
N LEU A 284 3.61 19.33 -12.12
CA LEU A 284 2.87 20.25 -11.25
C LEU A 284 2.36 21.50 -11.98
N ILE A 285 2.80 21.78 -13.21
CA ILE A 285 2.44 22.99 -13.97
C ILE A 285 0.93 23.22 -14.08
N ASN A 286 0.12 22.15 -14.21
CA ASN A 286 -1.33 22.29 -14.31
C ASN A 286 -2.00 22.70 -12.99
N ASN A 287 -1.34 22.46 -11.86
CA ASN A 287 -1.89 22.69 -10.51
C ASN A 287 -1.23 23.88 -9.79
N ASP A 288 -0.04 24.29 -10.22
CA ASP A 288 0.71 25.41 -9.64
C ASP A 288 1.35 26.25 -10.75
N LYS A 289 1.01 27.55 -10.76
CA LYS A 289 1.59 28.52 -11.71
C LYS A 289 3.09 28.74 -11.48
N GLY A 290 3.57 28.65 -10.24
CA GLY A 290 4.99 28.81 -9.92
C GLY A 290 5.86 27.66 -10.46
N ALA A 291 5.28 26.48 -10.63
CA ALA A 291 5.99 25.34 -11.20
C ALA A 291 6.45 25.57 -12.64
N LEU A 292 5.71 26.37 -13.43
CA LEU A 292 6.07 26.69 -14.82
C LEU A 292 7.42 27.40 -14.92
N ASP A 293 7.62 28.45 -14.12
CA ASP A 293 8.86 29.24 -14.13
C ASP A 293 10.04 28.40 -13.64
N ILE A 294 9.84 27.60 -12.59
CA ILE A 294 10.85 26.69 -12.05
C ILE A 294 11.26 25.65 -13.10
N THR A 295 10.30 24.95 -13.70
CA THR A 295 10.56 23.97 -14.75
C THR A 295 11.29 24.60 -15.94
N THR A 296 10.86 25.79 -16.36
CA THR A 296 11.49 26.51 -17.48
C THR A 296 12.95 26.85 -17.15
N ASN A 297 13.22 27.35 -15.94
CA ASN A 297 14.58 27.68 -15.50
C ASN A 297 15.48 26.45 -15.39
N ILE A 298 14.99 25.34 -14.82
CA ILE A 298 15.75 24.07 -14.72
C ILE A 298 16.15 23.58 -16.10
N PHE A 299 15.18 23.44 -17.01
CA PHE A 299 15.47 22.90 -18.34
C PHE A 299 16.22 23.89 -19.23
N THR A 300 16.08 25.20 -19.03
CA THR A 300 16.93 26.21 -19.70
C THR A 300 18.38 26.09 -19.25
N SER A 301 18.62 25.95 -17.94
CA SER A 301 19.96 25.74 -17.41
C SER A 301 20.57 24.42 -17.91
N LEU A 302 19.79 23.33 -17.89
CA LEU A 302 20.23 22.04 -18.42
C LEU A 302 20.53 22.11 -19.91
N ASN A 303 19.71 22.82 -20.70
CA ASN A 303 19.95 22.98 -22.13
C ASN A 303 21.25 23.77 -22.41
N ASN A 304 21.58 24.77 -21.58
CA ASN A 304 22.81 25.54 -21.72
C ASN A 304 24.05 24.73 -21.32
N GLU A 305 23.94 23.88 -20.30
CA GLU A 305 25.04 23.03 -19.82
C GLU A 305 25.26 21.80 -20.70
N TYR A 306 24.18 21.23 -21.24
CA TYR A 306 24.18 20.00 -22.05
C TYR A 306 23.43 20.21 -23.38
N PRO A 307 23.94 21.05 -24.29
CA PRO A 307 23.22 21.45 -25.51
C PRO A 307 23.03 20.33 -26.55
N GLY A 308 23.69 19.18 -26.36
CA GLY A 308 23.54 17.99 -27.19
C GLY A 308 22.56 16.95 -26.63
N GLU A 309 21.99 17.18 -25.46
CA GLU A 309 21.01 16.28 -24.85
C GLU A 309 19.59 16.63 -25.30
N TRP A 310 18.77 15.63 -25.63
CA TRP A 310 17.42 15.88 -26.16
C TRP A 310 16.40 16.26 -25.08
N ILE A 311 16.59 15.81 -23.84
CA ILE A 311 15.63 15.92 -22.76
C ILE A 311 15.25 17.38 -22.47
N PRO A 312 16.20 18.33 -22.34
CA PRO A 312 15.87 19.73 -22.11
C PRO A 312 15.04 20.33 -23.25
N TYR A 313 15.36 20.01 -24.50
CA TYR A 313 14.57 20.47 -25.66
C TYR A 313 13.15 19.92 -25.64
N TYR A 314 12.94 18.66 -25.26
CA TYR A 314 11.59 18.11 -25.11
C TYR A 314 10.76 18.90 -24.09
N TYR A 315 11.28 19.07 -22.87
CA TYR A 315 10.53 19.74 -21.82
C TYR A 315 10.27 21.22 -22.12
N LEU A 316 11.28 21.93 -22.66
CA LEU A 316 11.10 23.32 -23.09
C LEU A 316 10.11 23.45 -24.26
N GLY A 317 10.06 22.47 -25.17
CA GLY A 317 9.08 22.42 -26.25
C GLY A 317 7.67 22.15 -25.74
N ALA A 318 7.53 21.26 -24.75
CA ALA A 318 6.24 20.96 -24.13
C ALA A 318 5.69 22.15 -23.34
N ILE A 319 6.56 22.92 -22.67
CA ILE A 319 6.21 24.20 -22.03
C ILE A 319 5.70 25.22 -23.07
N ASP A 320 6.42 25.40 -24.19
CA ASP A 320 5.99 26.31 -25.25
C ASP A 320 4.64 25.89 -25.85
N LEU A 321 4.39 24.58 -25.97
CA LEU A 321 3.13 24.04 -26.45
C LEU A 321 1.98 24.33 -25.49
N ILE A 322 2.21 24.26 -24.17
CA ILE A 322 1.24 24.67 -23.14
C ILE A 322 0.90 26.16 -23.28
N ASN A 323 1.91 26.99 -23.53
CA ASN A 323 1.77 28.45 -23.69
C ASN A 323 1.25 28.86 -25.09
N GLN A 324 0.98 27.91 -25.98
CA GLN A 324 0.51 28.16 -27.36
C GLN A 324 1.46 29.05 -28.20
N ASN A 325 2.76 29.02 -27.89
CA ASN A 325 3.78 29.77 -28.64
C ASN A 325 4.13 29.03 -29.93
N GLU A 326 3.33 29.23 -30.99
CA GLU A 326 3.50 28.56 -32.28
C GLU A 326 4.87 28.84 -32.92
N GLY A 327 5.45 27.82 -33.56
CA GLY A 327 6.83 27.84 -34.09
C GLY A 327 7.91 27.50 -33.07
N ALA A 328 7.84 28.05 -31.85
CA ALA A 328 8.87 27.84 -30.82
C ALA A 328 8.88 26.38 -30.30
N TYR A 329 7.71 25.81 -30.01
CA TYR A 329 7.61 24.40 -29.61
C TYR A 329 8.04 23.45 -30.74
N GLN A 330 7.76 23.78 -32.01
CA GLN A 330 8.09 22.92 -33.15
C GLN A 330 9.60 22.84 -33.34
N GLU A 331 10.29 23.97 -33.24
CA GLU A 331 11.76 24.01 -33.30
C GLU A 331 12.37 23.15 -32.19
N LYS A 332 11.91 23.33 -30.95
CA LYS A 332 12.42 22.58 -29.79
C LYS A 332 12.14 21.09 -29.90
N PHE A 333 10.94 20.67 -30.29
CA PHE A 333 10.65 19.25 -30.50
C PHE A 333 11.43 18.65 -31.67
N ASN A 334 11.67 19.41 -32.75
CA ASN A 334 12.53 18.93 -33.84
C ASN A 334 13.98 18.74 -33.35
N LYS A 335 14.52 19.66 -32.55
CA LYS A 335 15.84 19.49 -31.92
C LYS A 335 15.86 18.30 -30.97
N ALA A 336 14.82 18.10 -30.16
CA ALA A 336 14.71 16.93 -29.28
C ALA A 336 14.78 15.62 -30.09
N MET A 337 13.97 15.48 -31.15
CA MET A 337 14.00 14.30 -32.02
C MET A 337 15.32 14.15 -32.81
N GLN A 338 16.03 15.24 -33.08
CA GLN A 338 17.32 15.22 -33.74
C GLN A 338 18.44 14.74 -32.81
N TYR A 339 18.53 15.28 -31.59
CA TYR A 339 19.54 14.90 -30.60
C TYR A 339 19.24 13.54 -29.96
N GLY A 340 17.97 13.14 -29.91
CA GLY A 340 17.50 11.85 -29.40
C GLY A 340 17.10 10.87 -30.50
N ASP A 341 17.72 10.93 -31.67
CA ASP A 341 17.30 10.15 -32.85
C ASP A 341 17.33 8.62 -32.65
N THR A 342 18.17 8.16 -31.72
CA THR A 342 18.33 6.76 -31.28
C THR A 342 17.48 6.45 -30.05
N ALA A 343 16.84 7.44 -29.44
CA ALA A 343 15.99 7.27 -28.27
C ALA A 343 14.51 7.21 -28.69
N ARG A 344 13.93 6.01 -28.74
CA ARG A 344 12.50 5.79 -29.01
C ARG A 344 11.58 6.74 -28.25
N GLN A 345 11.91 6.99 -26.98
CA GLN A 345 11.08 7.76 -26.06
C GLN A 345 10.83 9.21 -26.52
N VAL A 346 11.77 9.88 -27.19
CA VAL A 346 11.56 11.28 -27.60
C VAL A 346 10.46 11.41 -28.64
N PHE A 347 10.40 10.50 -29.61
CA PHE A 347 9.37 10.52 -30.65
C PHE A 347 7.98 10.25 -30.07
N LEU A 348 7.89 9.30 -29.11
CA LEU A 348 6.64 8.99 -28.43
C LEU A 348 6.16 10.18 -27.62
N LEU A 349 7.04 10.76 -26.79
CA LEU A 349 6.71 11.88 -25.93
C LEU A 349 6.26 13.11 -26.72
N VAL A 350 6.95 13.45 -27.82
CA VAL A 350 6.55 14.55 -28.71
C VAL A 350 5.19 14.26 -29.36
N GLY A 351 4.99 13.05 -29.89
CA GLY A 351 3.73 12.64 -30.50
C GLY A 351 2.54 12.70 -29.53
N VAL A 352 2.72 12.20 -28.31
CA VAL A 352 1.70 12.25 -27.24
C VAL A 352 1.42 13.68 -26.81
N SER A 353 2.44 14.53 -26.65
CA SER A 353 2.25 15.95 -26.31
C SER A 353 1.39 16.67 -27.35
N TYR A 354 1.61 16.42 -28.65
CA TYR A 354 0.77 16.97 -29.71
C TYR A 354 -0.64 16.40 -29.72
N PHE A 355 -0.78 15.09 -29.53
CA PHE A 355 -2.07 14.40 -29.48
C PHE A 355 -2.97 14.97 -28.37
N GLN A 356 -2.44 15.12 -27.16
CA GLN A 356 -3.15 15.68 -26.00
C GLN A 356 -3.59 17.12 -26.20
N LYS A 357 -2.88 17.89 -27.03
CA LYS A 357 -3.21 19.28 -27.38
C LYS A 357 -4.03 19.39 -28.66
N ASN A 358 -4.61 18.28 -29.12
CA ASN A 358 -5.44 18.18 -30.31
C ASN A 358 -4.74 18.62 -31.61
N LYS A 359 -3.40 18.60 -31.64
CA LYS A 359 -2.58 18.92 -32.82
C LYS A 359 -2.30 17.65 -33.63
N MET A 360 -3.37 17.07 -34.19
CA MET A 360 -3.35 15.73 -34.80
C MET A 360 -2.33 15.59 -35.95
N GLN A 361 -2.18 16.61 -36.79
CA GLN A 361 -1.24 16.57 -37.92
C GLN A 361 0.23 16.63 -37.47
N ASP A 362 0.53 17.41 -36.42
CA ASP A 362 1.87 17.49 -35.83
C ASP A 362 2.22 16.17 -35.11
N ALA A 363 1.25 15.60 -34.37
CA ALA A 363 1.39 14.30 -33.72
C ALA A 363 1.72 13.20 -34.74
N LYS A 364 0.95 13.13 -35.84
CA LYS A 364 1.19 12.20 -36.95
C LYS A 364 2.60 12.35 -37.50
N THR A 365 3.03 13.59 -37.75
CA THR A 365 4.37 13.87 -38.31
C THR A 365 5.49 13.38 -37.39
N ALA A 366 5.39 13.64 -36.09
CA ALA A 366 6.39 13.19 -35.11
C ALA A 366 6.44 11.66 -35.00
N LEU A 367 5.28 11.00 -34.95
CA LEU A 367 5.21 9.54 -34.82
C LEU A 367 5.64 8.81 -36.09
N VAL A 368 5.37 9.35 -37.29
CA VAL A 368 5.90 8.80 -38.55
C VAL A 368 7.42 8.85 -38.55
N LYS A 369 8.05 9.96 -38.13
CA LYS A 369 9.51 10.01 -37.95
C LYS A 369 10.01 8.97 -36.95
N GLY A 370 9.27 8.75 -35.86
CA GLY A 370 9.54 7.67 -34.92
C GLY A 370 9.51 6.30 -35.58
N LEU A 371 8.50 6.02 -36.40
CA LEU A 371 8.34 4.76 -37.11
C LEU A 371 9.39 4.53 -38.21
N GLU A 372 9.92 5.61 -38.81
CA GLU A 372 11.07 5.53 -39.73
C GLU A 372 12.35 5.07 -39.01
N ARG A 373 12.52 5.41 -37.73
CA ARG A 373 13.67 5.04 -36.90
C ARG A 373 13.49 3.71 -36.18
N PHE A 374 12.27 3.44 -35.73
CA PHE A 374 11.88 2.22 -35.02
C PHE A 374 10.72 1.57 -35.79
N PRO A 375 11.00 0.84 -36.87
CA PRO A 375 9.97 0.18 -37.66
C PRO A 375 9.19 -0.81 -36.80
N ASN A 376 7.89 -0.92 -37.08
CA ASN A 376 6.98 -1.85 -36.40
C ASN A 376 6.88 -1.62 -34.87
N ASP A 377 7.14 -0.41 -34.39
CA ASP A 377 6.90 -0.10 -32.99
C ASP A 377 5.39 -0.06 -32.68
N PHE A 378 4.95 -0.85 -31.70
CA PHE A 378 3.54 -0.99 -31.35
C PHE A 378 2.88 0.35 -30.97
N ASP A 379 3.50 1.14 -30.08
CA ASP A 379 2.87 2.37 -29.57
C ASP A 379 2.77 3.42 -30.68
N PHE A 380 3.76 3.50 -31.57
CA PHE A 380 3.70 4.40 -32.72
C PHE A 380 2.57 4.01 -33.67
N LEU A 381 2.46 2.72 -34.02
CA LEU A 381 1.41 2.22 -34.89
C LEU A 381 0.02 2.43 -34.27
N ASN A 382 -0.16 2.08 -33.00
CA ASN A 382 -1.44 2.21 -32.31
C ASN A 382 -1.87 3.68 -32.18
N LEU A 383 -0.96 4.57 -31.81
CA LEU A 383 -1.27 6.00 -31.70
C LEU A 383 -1.52 6.65 -33.07
N LEU A 384 -0.82 6.22 -34.13
CA LEU A 384 -1.13 6.63 -35.50
C LEU A 384 -2.52 6.14 -35.94
N GLY A 385 -2.93 4.92 -35.54
CA GLY A 385 -4.29 4.41 -35.72
C GLY A 385 -5.35 5.33 -35.09
N ASN A 386 -5.14 5.72 -33.83
CA ASN A 386 -6.01 6.66 -33.10
C ASN A 386 -6.09 8.03 -33.80
N ILE A 387 -4.95 8.56 -34.24
CA ILE A 387 -4.86 9.86 -34.93
C ILE A 387 -5.62 9.82 -36.26
N GLU A 388 -5.38 8.81 -37.10
CA GLU A 388 -6.07 8.67 -38.40
C GLU A 388 -7.58 8.50 -38.21
N GLN A 389 -8.00 7.76 -37.18
CA GLN A 389 -9.42 7.62 -36.86
C GLN A 389 -10.05 8.96 -36.46
N THR A 390 -9.35 9.76 -35.65
CA THR A 390 -9.79 11.11 -35.26
C THR A 390 -9.86 12.06 -36.46
N LEU A 391 -8.95 11.91 -37.42
CA LEU A 391 -8.94 12.66 -38.68
C LEU A 391 -10.00 12.17 -39.70
N GLY A 392 -10.75 11.11 -39.39
CA GLY A 392 -11.77 10.53 -40.27
C GLY A 392 -11.21 9.61 -41.36
N ASN A 393 -9.92 9.28 -41.32
CA ASN A 393 -9.25 8.43 -42.31
C ASN A 393 -9.32 6.96 -41.91
N ALA A 394 -10.52 6.38 -41.91
CA ALA A 394 -10.77 5.02 -41.44
C ALA A 394 -9.86 3.95 -42.10
N SER A 395 -9.53 4.10 -43.39
CA SER A 395 -8.67 3.14 -44.11
C SER A 395 -7.22 3.15 -43.61
N ASN A 396 -6.67 4.33 -43.33
CA ASN A 396 -5.32 4.46 -42.78
C ASN A 396 -5.29 3.95 -41.33
N ALA A 397 -6.31 4.31 -40.54
CA ALA A 397 -6.46 3.81 -39.17
C ALA A 397 -6.44 2.29 -39.14
N LEU A 398 -7.24 1.64 -40.01
CA LEU A 398 -7.27 0.19 -40.12
C LEU A 398 -5.89 -0.39 -40.42
N THR A 399 -5.18 0.17 -41.39
CA THR A 399 -3.82 -0.29 -41.76
C THR A 399 -2.85 -0.19 -40.58
N TYR A 400 -2.87 0.91 -39.84
CA TYR A 400 -1.99 1.09 -38.68
C TYR A 400 -2.32 0.14 -37.54
N TYR A 401 -3.61 -0.04 -37.22
CA TYR A 401 -4.01 -0.97 -36.18
C TYR A 401 -3.77 -2.44 -36.56
N GLU A 402 -3.89 -2.82 -37.83
CA GLU A 402 -3.56 -4.17 -38.30
C GLU A 402 -2.06 -4.44 -38.11
N LYS A 403 -1.21 -3.48 -38.49
CA LYS A 403 0.23 -3.56 -38.21
C LYS A 403 0.54 -3.59 -36.73
N ALA A 404 -0.14 -2.79 -35.90
CA ALA A 404 0.03 -2.83 -34.45
C ALA A 404 -0.35 -4.22 -33.89
N ASN A 405 -1.42 -4.82 -34.40
CA ASN A 405 -1.87 -6.14 -34.01
C ASN A 405 -0.88 -7.25 -34.38
N GLU A 406 -0.12 -7.10 -35.47
CA GLU A 406 0.97 -8.03 -35.81
C GLU A 406 2.08 -8.03 -34.74
N GLN A 407 2.28 -6.90 -34.04
CA GLN A 407 3.32 -6.75 -33.02
C GLN A 407 2.85 -7.18 -31.63
N ASN A 408 1.60 -6.85 -31.30
CA ASN A 408 0.96 -7.25 -30.05
C ASN A 408 -0.49 -7.69 -30.29
N PRO A 409 -0.72 -8.97 -30.64
CA PRO A 409 -2.04 -9.49 -31.00
C PRO A 409 -2.97 -9.70 -29.80
N GLU A 410 -2.51 -9.44 -28.58
CA GLU A 410 -3.29 -9.57 -27.35
C GLU A 410 -3.60 -8.22 -26.68
N ASP A 411 -3.21 -7.11 -27.32
CA ASP A 411 -3.59 -5.79 -26.81
C ASP A 411 -5.10 -5.55 -26.96
N VAL A 412 -5.79 -5.48 -25.82
CA VAL A 412 -7.24 -5.36 -25.75
C VAL A 412 -7.74 -4.08 -26.42
N ASN A 413 -7.06 -2.95 -26.22
CA ASN A 413 -7.49 -1.67 -26.76
C ASN A 413 -7.38 -1.65 -28.29
N ASN A 414 -6.28 -2.15 -28.83
CA ASN A 414 -6.05 -2.31 -30.26
C ASN A 414 -7.08 -3.25 -30.90
N LEU A 415 -7.36 -4.40 -30.28
CA LEU A 415 -8.34 -5.36 -30.79
C LEU A 415 -9.76 -4.77 -30.81
N VAL A 416 -10.17 -4.03 -29.77
CA VAL A 416 -11.49 -3.36 -29.74
C VAL A 416 -11.59 -2.31 -30.85
N ALA A 417 -10.53 -1.52 -31.08
CA ALA A 417 -10.49 -0.52 -32.15
C ALA A 417 -10.56 -1.18 -33.54
N LEU A 418 -9.80 -2.26 -33.75
CA LEU A 418 -9.86 -3.06 -34.98
C LEU A 418 -11.23 -3.65 -35.22
N ALA A 419 -11.86 -4.23 -34.20
CA ALA A 419 -13.16 -4.85 -34.33
C ALA A 419 -14.23 -3.85 -34.81
N GLY A 420 -14.23 -2.62 -34.27
CA GLY A 420 -15.12 -1.54 -34.71
C GLY A 420 -14.83 -1.04 -36.14
N LEU A 421 -13.56 -0.97 -36.53
CA LEU A 421 -13.18 -0.65 -37.92
C LEU A 421 -13.58 -1.77 -38.88
N TYR A 422 -13.38 -3.02 -38.51
CA TYR A 422 -13.84 -4.17 -39.30
C TYR A 422 -15.35 -4.13 -39.53
N GLU A 423 -16.16 -3.73 -38.54
CA GLU A 423 -17.60 -3.50 -38.74
C GLU A 423 -17.86 -2.40 -39.77
N THR A 424 -17.14 -1.28 -39.67
CA THR A 424 -17.25 -0.15 -40.62
C THR A 424 -16.94 -0.59 -42.05
N PHE A 425 -15.94 -1.46 -42.23
CA PHE A 425 -15.56 -2.05 -43.52
C PHE A 425 -16.34 -3.32 -43.88
N LYS A 426 -17.37 -3.69 -43.11
CA LYS A 426 -18.21 -4.88 -43.30
C LYS A 426 -17.43 -6.21 -43.30
N ARG A 427 -16.26 -6.22 -42.67
CA ARG A 427 -15.39 -7.39 -42.40
C ARG A 427 -15.87 -8.11 -41.14
N TYR A 428 -17.11 -8.60 -41.17
CA TYR A 428 -17.82 -9.09 -39.99
C TYR A 428 -17.17 -10.32 -39.34
N LYS A 429 -16.50 -11.17 -40.13
CA LYS A 429 -15.80 -12.34 -39.59
C LYS A 429 -14.61 -11.92 -38.75
N GLU A 430 -13.81 -10.99 -39.25
CA GLU A 430 -12.65 -10.45 -38.55
C GLU A 430 -13.07 -9.63 -37.33
N SER A 431 -14.16 -8.86 -37.42
CA SER A 431 -14.71 -8.16 -36.25
C SER A 431 -15.12 -9.12 -35.14
N ASN A 432 -15.91 -10.15 -35.48
CA ASN A 432 -16.32 -11.16 -34.51
C ASN A 432 -15.10 -11.83 -33.85
N ALA A 433 -14.10 -12.23 -34.65
CA ALA A 433 -12.90 -12.87 -34.15
C ALA A 433 -12.10 -11.94 -33.20
N ALA A 434 -11.99 -10.66 -33.52
CA ALA A 434 -11.32 -9.68 -32.66
C ALA A 434 -12.07 -9.49 -31.33
N TYR A 435 -13.40 -9.34 -31.34
CA TYR A 435 -14.19 -9.26 -30.10
C TYR A 435 -14.13 -10.55 -29.28
N GLU A 436 -14.23 -11.72 -29.92
CA GLU A 436 -14.11 -13.00 -29.24
C GLU A 436 -12.71 -13.19 -28.62
N LYS A 437 -11.65 -12.71 -29.28
CA LYS A 437 -10.30 -12.69 -28.70
C LYS A 437 -10.22 -11.76 -27.49
N VAL A 438 -10.79 -10.55 -27.54
CA VAL A 438 -10.86 -9.65 -26.37
C VAL A 438 -11.55 -10.33 -25.20
N LEU A 439 -12.72 -10.93 -25.42
CA LEU A 439 -13.51 -11.59 -24.36
C LEU A 439 -12.87 -12.89 -23.85
N SER A 440 -11.91 -13.46 -24.58
CA SER A 440 -11.09 -14.57 -24.10
C SER A 440 -9.98 -14.12 -23.14
N ILE A 441 -9.48 -12.88 -23.30
CA ILE A 441 -8.42 -12.28 -22.46
C ILE A 441 -9.05 -11.62 -21.23
N ASP A 442 -10.07 -10.80 -21.46
CA ASP A 442 -10.82 -10.07 -20.44
C ASP A 442 -12.33 -10.34 -20.61
N PRO A 443 -12.85 -11.40 -19.97
CA PRO A 443 -14.25 -11.77 -20.08
C PRO A 443 -15.24 -10.73 -19.53
N ASP A 444 -14.76 -9.78 -18.71
CA ASP A 444 -15.56 -8.76 -18.03
C ASP A 444 -15.41 -7.38 -18.67
N ASN A 445 -14.70 -7.27 -19.81
CA ASN A 445 -14.49 -6.03 -20.54
C ASN A 445 -15.82 -5.41 -20.99
N ALA A 446 -16.33 -4.44 -20.23
CA ALA A 446 -17.66 -3.89 -20.45
C ALA A 446 -17.79 -3.20 -21.82
N LEU A 447 -16.72 -2.56 -22.30
CA LEU A 447 -16.70 -1.89 -23.60
C LEU A 447 -16.82 -2.91 -24.75
N ALA A 448 -16.03 -3.98 -24.72
CA ALA A 448 -16.08 -5.01 -25.75
C ALA A 448 -17.41 -5.79 -25.72
N LEU A 449 -17.89 -6.16 -24.53
CA LEU A 449 -19.21 -6.80 -24.35
C LEU A 449 -20.32 -5.95 -24.96
N ASN A 450 -20.34 -4.65 -24.66
CA ASN A 450 -21.34 -3.73 -25.18
C ASN A 450 -21.22 -3.56 -26.69
N ASN A 451 -20.04 -3.21 -27.19
CA ASN A 451 -19.85 -2.93 -28.62
C ASN A 451 -20.14 -4.17 -29.46
N TYR A 452 -19.69 -5.35 -29.02
CA TYR A 452 -19.96 -6.58 -29.75
C TYR A 452 -21.46 -6.92 -29.76
N ALA A 453 -22.13 -6.79 -28.62
CA ALA A 453 -23.57 -6.99 -28.53
C ALA A 453 -24.34 -6.01 -29.44
N TYR A 454 -23.93 -4.74 -29.45
CA TYR A 454 -24.51 -3.72 -30.33
C TYR A 454 -24.40 -4.13 -31.80
N TYR A 455 -23.20 -4.46 -32.29
CA TYR A 455 -23.02 -4.80 -33.71
C TYR A 455 -23.74 -6.08 -34.13
N LEU A 456 -23.78 -7.10 -33.26
CA LEU A 456 -24.61 -8.29 -33.49
C LEU A 456 -26.09 -7.93 -33.60
N SER A 457 -26.58 -7.02 -32.75
CA SER A 457 -27.98 -6.60 -32.75
C SER A 457 -28.38 -5.80 -33.99
N VAL A 458 -27.50 -4.92 -34.47
CA VAL A 458 -27.70 -4.15 -35.70
C VAL A 458 -27.80 -5.09 -36.90
N ARG A 459 -26.96 -6.14 -36.94
CA ARG A 459 -27.01 -7.21 -37.96
C ARG A 459 -28.19 -8.17 -37.80
N GLY A 460 -28.85 -8.20 -36.63
CA GLY A 460 -29.89 -9.19 -36.32
C GLY A 460 -29.34 -10.60 -36.08
N GLU A 461 -28.06 -10.72 -35.73
CA GLU A 461 -27.36 -11.99 -35.55
C GLU A 461 -27.21 -12.33 -34.06
N ARG A 462 -27.34 -13.62 -33.70
CA ARG A 462 -27.06 -14.15 -32.35
C ARG A 462 -27.69 -13.30 -31.22
N LEU A 463 -28.94 -12.83 -31.38
CA LEU A 463 -29.57 -11.87 -30.46
C LEU A 463 -29.60 -12.33 -28.99
N ASP A 464 -29.78 -13.63 -28.73
CA ASP A 464 -29.72 -14.19 -27.37
C ASP A 464 -28.32 -14.06 -26.75
N TYR A 465 -27.28 -14.19 -27.56
CA TYR A 465 -25.90 -14.01 -27.14
C TYR A 465 -25.58 -12.53 -26.90
N ALA A 466 -26.00 -11.66 -27.81
CA ALA A 466 -25.90 -10.21 -27.66
C ALA A 466 -26.60 -9.73 -26.37
N MET A 467 -27.80 -10.25 -26.09
CA MET A 467 -28.55 -9.96 -24.87
C MET A 467 -27.77 -10.32 -23.60
N LYS A 468 -27.16 -11.51 -23.55
CA LYS A 468 -26.33 -11.93 -22.41
C LYS A 468 -25.12 -11.01 -22.20
N MET A 469 -24.43 -10.67 -23.29
CA MET A 469 -23.25 -9.78 -23.22
C MET A 469 -23.64 -8.36 -22.79
N SER A 470 -24.68 -7.79 -23.39
CA SER A 470 -25.16 -6.44 -23.05
C SER A 470 -25.68 -6.34 -21.62
N LYS A 471 -26.35 -7.40 -21.12
CA LYS A 471 -26.73 -7.48 -19.70
C LYS A 471 -25.51 -7.44 -18.80
N LYS A 472 -24.46 -8.21 -19.13
CA LYS A 472 -23.22 -8.27 -18.36
C LYS A 472 -22.48 -6.92 -18.34
N SER A 473 -22.39 -6.23 -19.48
CA SER A 473 -21.79 -4.88 -19.50
C SER A 473 -22.58 -3.87 -18.65
N LEU A 474 -23.91 -4.01 -18.59
CA LEU A 474 -24.78 -3.16 -17.78
C LEU A 474 -24.69 -3.48 -16.28
N GLU A 475 -24.59 -4.75 -15.88
CA GLU A 475 -24.38 -5.14 -14.47
C GLU A 475 -23.09 -4.53 -13.90
N ASN A 476 -22.04 -4.43 -14.73
CA ASN A 476 -20.76 -3.83 -14.35
C ASN A 476 -20.81 -2.28 -14.32
N ASN A 477 -21.72 -1.65 -15.09
CA ASN A 477 -21.81 -0.20 -15.25
C ASN A 477 -23.27 0.24 -15.50
N GLY A 478 -24.12 0.15 -14.48
CA GLY A 478 -25.59 0.29 -14.60
C GLY A 478 -26.09 1.66 -15.09
N ASP A 479 -25.23 2.67 -15.00
CA ASP A 479 -25.50 4.07 -15.22
C ASP A 479 -25.04 4.55 -16.61
N ASN A 480 -24.35 3.70 -17.38
CA ASN A 480 -23.76 4.11 -18.66
C ASN A 480 -24.83 4.24 -19.75
N ALA A 481 -24.98 5.44 -20.32
CA ALA A 481 -25.98 5.74 -21.33
C ALA A 481 -25.88 4.84 -22.57
N SER A 482 -24.68 4.58 -23.09
CA SER A 482 -24.48 3.74 -24.28
C SER A 482 -24.84 2.28 -24.03
N TYR A 483 -24.67 1.81 -22.79
CA TYR A 483 -24.97 0.42 -22.41
C TYR A 483 -26.48 0.22 -22.23
N LEU A 484 -27.15 1.21 -21.63
CA LEU A 484 -28.62 1.27 -21.57
C LEU A 484 -29.24 1.31 -22.97
N ASP A 485 -28.66 2.09 -23.89
CA ASP A 485 -29.11 2.16 -25.28
C ASP A 485 -28.97 0.81 -26.00
N THR A 486 -27.78 0.22 -25.94
CA THR A 486 -27.51 -1.09 -26.56
C THR A 486 -28.45 -2.17 -26.03
N TYR A 487 -28.66 -2.23 -24.70
CA TYR A 487 -29.55 -3.21 -24.09
C TYR A 487 -31.01 -2.99 -24.54
N GLY A 488 -31.48 -1.74 -24.54
CA GLY A 488 -32.81 -1.38 -25.02
C GLY A 488 -33.00 -1.71 -26.51
N TRP A 489 -32.00 -1.47 -27.35
CA TRP A 489 -32.04 -1.79 -28.77
C TRP A 489 -32.11 -3.30 -29.01
N ILE A 490 -31.39 -4.12 -28.26
CA ILE A 490 -31.49 -5.58 -28.35
C ILE A 490 -32.89 -6.06 -27.92
N LEU A 491 -33.46 -5.50 -26.84
CA LEU A 491 -34.84 -5.80 -26.42
C LEU A 491 -35.84 -5.49 -27.53
N PHE A 492 -35.67 -4.36 -28.22
CA PHE A 492 -36.49 -3.99 -29.36
C PHE A 492 -36.36 -5.00 -30.51
N LYS A 493 -35.13 -5.40 -30.86
CA LYS A 493 -34.88 -6.44 -31.88
C LYS A 493 -35.50 -7.80 -31.52
N LEU A 494 -35.70 -8.08 -30.23
CA LEU A 494 -36.39 -9.27 -29.72
C LEU A 494 -37.93 -9.09 -29.62
N GLY A 495 -38.48 -7.95 -30.02
CA GLY A 495 -39.91 -7.65 -29.97
C GLY A 495 -40.43 -7.22 -28.59
N LYS A 496 -39.55 -6.98 -27.62
CA LYS A 496 -39.90 -6.55 -26.25
C LYS A 496 -40.00 -5.03 -26.17
N ASN A 497 -40.93 -4.46 -26.95
CA ASN A 497 -40.95 -3.03 -27.23
C ASN A 497 -41.20 -2.15 -25.99
N GLU A 498 -42.02 -2.59 -25.02
CA GLU A 498 -42.26 -1.83 -23.79
C GLU A 498 -41.01 -1.76 -22.90
N GLU A 499 -40.35 -2.90 -22.66
CA GLU A 499 -39.10 -2.94 -21.90
C GLU A 499 -38.01 -2.12 -22.61
N ALA A 500 -37.91 -2.26 -23.94
CA ALA A 500 -36.97 -1.50 -24.75
C ALA A 500 -37.14 0.01 -24.55
N ARG A 501 -38.38 0.52 -24.64
CA ARG A 501 -38.70 1.94 -24.41
C ARG A 501 -38.19 2.42 -23.06
N ASP A 502 -38.42 1.65 -22.00
CA ASP A 502 -38.04 2.05 -20.65
C ASP A 502 -36.51 2.16 -20.48
N TYR A 503 -35.74 1.26 -21.10
CA TYR A 503 -34.28 1.32 -21.09
C TYR A 503 -33.72 2.46 -21.96
N ILE A 504 -34.28 2.68 -23.16
CA ILE A 504 -33.88 3.80 -24.02
C ILE A 504 -34.18 5.15 -23.36
N LEU A 505 -35.33 5.29 -22.68
CA LEU A 505 -35.65 6.49 -21.89
C LEU A 505 -34.66 6.71 -20.74
N LYS A 506 -34.21 5.64 -20.06
CA LYS A 506 -33.14 5.74 -19.05
C LYS A 506 -31.84 6.23 -19.68
N SER A 507 -31.47 5.70 -20.85
CA SER A 507 -30.28 6.17 -21.59
C SER A 507 -30.36 7.67 -21.89
N LEU A 508 -31.49 8.15 -22.43
CA LEU A 508 -31.70 9.58 -22.71
C LEU A 508 -31.73 10.44 -21.44
N LYS A 509 -32.16 9.90 -20.30
CA LYS A 509 -32.10 10.63 -19.03
C LYS A 509 -30.66 10.88 -18.58
N VAL A 510 -29.76 9.93 -18.85
CA VAL A 510 -28.33 10.07 -18.56
C VAL A 510 -27.64 10.97 -19.60
N ASN A 511 -27.90 10.73 -20.89
CA ASN A 511 -27.38 11.53 -22.00
C ASN A 511 -28.50 11.88 -23.00
N GLY A 512 -29.10 13.05 -22.82
CA GLY A 512 -30.29 13.47 -23.58
C GLY A 512 -30.04 13.95 -25.02
N ASN A 513 -28.79 13.98 -25.47
CA ASN A 513 -28.37 14.65 -26.71
C ASN A 513 -27.72 13.72 -27.75
N SER A 514 -28.12 12.45 -27.79
CA SER A 514 -27.67 11.49 -28.81
C SER A 514 -28.69 11.35 -29.95
N ALA A 515 -28.29 11.68 -31.19
CA ALA A 515 -29.15 11.52 -32.37
C ALA A 515 -29.60 10.06 -32.56
N VAL A 516 -28.68 9.11 -32.39
CA VAL A 516 -28.92 7.67 -32.55
C VAL A 516 -29.93 7.15 -31.51
N VAL A 517 -29.79 7.54 -30.25
CA VAL A 517 -30.70 7.09 -29.18
C VAL A 517 -32.12 7.66 -29.39
N ASN A 518 -32.23 8.89 -29.88
CA ASN A 518 -33.54 9.46 -30.24
C ASN A 518 -34.15 8.73 -31.45
N ASP A 519 -33.33 8.30 -32.42
CA ASP A 519 -33.80 7.51 -33.56
C ASP A 519 -34.31 6.12 -33.12
N HIS A 520 -33.54 5.41 -32.29
CA HIS A 520 -33.96 4.14 -31.69
C HIS A 520 -35.29 4.28 -30.93
N LEU A 521 -35.45 5.35 -30.15
CA LEU A 521 -36.69 5.59 -29.41
C LEU A 521 -37.87 5.86 -30.35
N GLY A 522 -37.64 6.58 -31.45
CA GLY A 522 -38.64 6.79 -32.48
C GLY A 522 -39.12 5.47 -33.09
N ASP A 523 -38.18 4.58 -33.43
CA ASP A 523 -38.48 3.24 -33.97
C ASP A 523 -39.27 2.38 -32.98
N ILE A 524 -38.93 2.45 -31.69
CA ILE A 524 -39.65 1.74 -30.62
C ILE A 524 -41.08 2.26 -30.48
N TYR A 525 -41.30 3.57 -30.47
CA TYR A 525 -42.66 4.13 -30.39
C TYR A 525 -43.50 3.78 -31.61
N ASP A 526 -42.90 3.74 -32.80
CA ASP A 526 -43.62 3.33 -34.01
C ASP A 526 -44.08 1.87 -33.92
N ALA A 527 -43.21 0.98 -33.43
CA ALA A 527 -43.57 -0.42 -33.21
C ALA A 527 -44.58 -0.64 -32.06
N LEU A 528 -44.73 0.33 -31.16
CA LEU A 528 -45.78 0.37 -30.14
C LEU A 528 -47.10 0.98 -30.68
N GLY A 529 -47.12 1.47 -31.93
CA GLY A 529 -48.28 2.14 -32.53
C GLY A 529 -48.47 3.61 -32.11
N ASP A 530 -47.51 4.19 -31.39
CA ASP A 530 -47.53 5.59 -30.95
C ASP A 530 -46.81 6.49 -31.97
N ARG A 531 -47.46 6.68 -33.13
CA ARG A 531 -46.93 7.50 -34.22
C ARG A 531 -46.60 8.95 -33.81
N PRO A 532 -47.40 9.63 -32.95
CA PRO A 532 -47.06 10.97 -32.47
C PRO A 532 -45.72 11.04 -31.74
N ASN A 533 -45.45 10.13 -30.80
CA ASN A 533 -44.15 10.10 -30.13
C ASN A 533 -43.02 9.63 -31.06
N ALA A 534 -43.27 8.67 -31.96
CA ALA A 534 -42.29 8.25 -32.97
C ALA A 534 -41.77 9.46 -33.79
N MET A 535 -42.71 10.25 -34.34
CA MET A 535 -42.39 11.44 -35.12
C MET A 535 -41.66 12.51 -34.32
N LYS A 536 -42.03 12.70 -33.04
CA LYS A 536 -41.33 13.62 -32.13
C LYS A 536 -39.85 13.25 -31.97
N TYR A 537 -39.56 11.98 -31.73
CA TYR A 537 -38.18 11.54 -31.48
C TYR A 537 -37.34 11.43 -32.77
N TRP A 538 -37.92 11.00 -33.90
CA TRP A 538 -37.21 11.06 -35.19
C TRP A 538 -36.87 12.49 -35.62
N LYS A 539 -37.78 13.46 -35.38
CA LYS A 539 -37.47 14.89 -35.64
C LYS A 539 -36.30 15.36 -34.79
N LYS A 540 -36.28 15.01 -33.51
CA LYS A 540 -35.17 15.34 -32.62
C LYS A 540 -33.86 14.67 -33.06
N ALA A 541 -33.90 13.42 -33.54
CA ALA A 541 -32.73 12.75 -34.12
C ALA A 541 -32.21 13.50 -35.36
N TYR A 542 -33.11 13.93 -36.24
CA TYR A 542 -32.77 14.72 -37.43
C TYR A 542 -32.19 16.10 -37.07
N GLU A 543 -32.77 16.80 -36.08
CA GLU A 543 -32.24 18.09 -35.59
C GLU A 543 -30.80 17.97 -35.06
N LEU A 544 -30.47 16.85 -34.43
CA LEU A 544 -29.13 16.57 -33.90
C LEU A 544 -28.13 16.10 -34.97
N ALA A 545 -28.62 15.57 -36.10
CA ALA A 545 -27.78 15.14 -37.22
C ALA A 545 -28.48 15.44 -38.58
N PRO A 546 -28.52 16.71 -39.02
CA PRO A 546 -29.29 17.13 -40.20
C PRO A 546 -28.81 16.53 -41.53
N ASP A 547 -27.56 16.10 -41.57
CA ASP A 547 -26.94 15.48 -42.74
C ASP A 547 -27.24 13.98 -42.86
N ASN A 548 -27.87 13.37 -41.84
CA ASN A 548 -28.23 11.96 -41.89
C ASN A 548 -29.51 11.75 -42.73
N GLN A 549 -29.33 11.19 -43.93
CA GLN A 549 -30.41 10.95 -44.88
C GLN A 549 -31.44 9.92 -44.39
N GLU A 550 -31.04 8.98 -43.53
CA GLU A 550 -31.98 8.00 -42.95
C GLU A 550 -33.00 8.68 -42.06
N PHE A 551 -32.55 9.56 -41.15
CA PHE A 551 -33.43 10.32 -40.26
C PHE A 551 -34.38 11.22 -41.06
N LYS A 552 -33.88 11.87 -42.11
CA LYS A 552 -34.70 12.68 -43.03
C LYS A 552 -35.80 11.86 -43.69
N ASN A 553 -35.51 10.63 -44.10
CA ASN A 553 -36.48 9.77 -44.75
C ASN A 553 -37.57 9.31 -43.78
N LYS A 554 -37.24 9.06 -42.50
CA LYS A 554 -38.22 8.64 -41.47
C LYS A 554 -39.24 9.73 -41.15
N ILE A 555 -38.83 11.00 -41.07
CA ILE A 555 -39.75 12.13 -40.80
C ILE A 555 -40.60 12.56 -42.01
N SER A 556 -40.24 12.09 -43.22
CA SER A 556 -40.94 12.43 -44.46
C SER A 556 -42.04 11.42 -44.83
N LYS A 557 -42.18 10.34 -44.05
CA LYS A 557 -43.19 9.28 -44.22
C LYS A 557 -44.30 9.40 -43.19
#